data_AF-A0A5K0Y1M6-F1
#
_entry.id   AF-A0A5K0Y1M6-F1
#
_cell.length_a   1.000
_cell.length_b   1.000
_cell.length_c   1.000
_cell.angle_alpha   90.00
_cell.angle_beta   90.00
_cell.angle_gamma   90.00
#
_symmetry.space_group_name_H-M   'P 1'
#
loop_
_entity.id
_entity.type
_entity.pdbx_description
1 polymer ?
#
loop_
_entity_poly.entity_id
_entity_poly.type
_entity_poly.pdbx_seq_one_letter_code
_entity_poly.pdbx_strand_id
1 'polypeptide(L)' 'DKLNIPVHMGRIRIADLGCSVGSNTIYAMQSVIDAVSIKLKRLAGDHEDAPEFQVFFNDQMGNDFNLRFSSIPLVQR' A
#
# COMPACT_ATOMS: atom_id res chain seq x y z
N ASP A 1 -16.59 -10.67 5.11
CA ASP A 1 -15.80 -9.79 4.21
C ASP A 1 -14.37 -9.73 4.72
N LYS A 2 -13.34 -9.99 3.90
CA LYS A 2 -11.95 -10.24 4.37
C LYS A 2 -11.19 -8.97 4.79
N LEU A 3 -11.72 -7.79 4.49
CA LEU A 3 -11.12 -6.48 4.77
C LEU A 3 -11.85 -5.75 5.91
N ASN A 4 -12.06 -6.38 7.07
CA ASN A 4 -12.67 -5.70 8.21
C ASN A 4 -11.60 -4.90 8.98
N ILE A 5 -11.20 -3.76 8.42
CA ILE A 5 -10.17 -2.89 8.98
C ILE A 5 -10.84 -1.98 10.01
N PRO A 6 -10.43 -1.98 11.29
CA PRO A 6 -10.92 -1.02 12.26
C PRO A 6 -10.65 0.39 11.76
N VAL A 7 -11.71 1.17 11.58
CA VAL A 7 -11.62 2.57 11.12
C VAL A 7 -11.21 3.42 12.32
N HIS A 8 -9.90 3.49 12.57
CA HIS A 8 -9.32 4.53 13.41
C HIS A 8 -8.44 5.40 12.53
N MET A 9 -8.71 6.72 12.53
CA MET A 9 -7.93 7.77 11.84
C MET A 9 -6.44 7.63 12.12
N GLY A 10 -5.73 6.92 11.26
CA GLY A 10 -4.34 6.59 11.50
C GLY A 10 -3.70 5.96 10.26
N ARG A 11 -2.47 5.49 10.46
CA ARG A 11 -1.65 4.93 9.40
C ARG A 11 -2.01 3.47 9.12
N ILE A 12 -2.33 3.16 7.87
CA ILE A 12 -2.56 1.80 7.40
C ILE A 12 -1.24 1.25 6.88
N ARG A 13 -0.82 0.11 7.45
CA ARG A 13 0.43 -0.57 7.05
C ARG A 13 0.10 -1.79 6.21
N ILE A 14 0.72 -1.89 5.05
CA ILE A 14 0.54 -3.00 4.10
C ILE A 14 1.92 -3.57 3.80
N ALA A 15 2.04 -4.90 3.72
CA ALA A 15 3.29 -5.56 3.37
C ALA A 15 3.08 -6.51 2.19
N ASP A 16 3.96 -6.42 1.20
CA ASP A 16 4.12 -7.43 0.15
C ASP A 16 5.24 -8.39 0.52
N LEU A 17 4.93 -9.70 0.56
CA LEU A 17 5.85 -10.77 0.96
C LEU A 17 6.23 -11.60 -0.28
N GLY A 18 7.41 -11.33 -0.83
CA GLY A 18 7.86 -11.86 -2.12
C GLY A 18 7.72 -10.84 -3.25
N CYS A 19 8.15 -9.60 -3.00
CA CYS A 19 7.91 -8.47 -3.91
C CYS A 19 8.71 -8.52 -5.23
N SER A 20 9.81 -9.29 -5.26
CA SER A 20 10.79 -9.32 -6.34
C SER A 20 11.21 -7.89 -6.76
N VAL A 21 11.57 -7.71 -8.03
CA VAL A 21 11.96 -6.42 -8.62
C VAL A 21 10.98 -5.91 -9.69
N GLY A 22 10.00 -6.73 -10.09
CA GLY A 22 9.07 -6.42 -11.17
C GLY A 22 8.03 -5.36 -10.78
N SER A 23 7.48 -4.66 -11.77
CA SER A 23 6.43 -3.64 -11.56
C SER A 23 5.12 -4.21 -10.99
N ASN A 24 4.91 -5.52 -11.08
CA ASN A 24 3.72 -6.21 -10.56
C ASN A 24 3.46 -5.89 -9.07
N THR A 25 4.50 -5.82 -8.23
CA THR A 25 4.35 -5.49 -6.81
C THR A 25 3.82 -4.05 -6.61
N ILE A 26 4.23 -3.10 -7.45
CA ILE A 26 3.72 -1.72 -7.41
C ILE A 26 2.22 -1.72 -7.70
N TYR A 27 1.81 -2.36 -8.79
CA TYR A 27 0.39 -2.40 -9.19
C TYR A 27 -0.47 -3.17 -8.19
N ALA A 28 0.04 -4.26 -7.62
CA ALA A 28 -0.64 -5.01 -6.58
C ALA A 28 -0.88 -4.13 -5.35
N MET A 29 0.14 -3.42 -4.87
CA MET A 29 0.01 -2.53 -3.72
C MET A 29 -0.90 -1.34 -4.00
N GLN A 30 -0.84 -0.73 -5.20
CA GLN A 30 -1.78 0.31 -5.60
C GLN A 30 -3.23 -0.20 -5.58
N SER A 31 -3.47 -1.40 -6.11
CA SER A 31 -4.80 -2.01 -6.11
C SER A 31 -5.34 -2.22 -4.69
N VAL A 32 -4.47 -2.61 -3.75
CA VAL A 32 -4.84 -2.75 -2.33
C VAL A 32 -5.18 -1.38 -1.72
N ILE A 33 -4.35 -0.36 -1.97
CA ILE A 33 -4.59 1.02 -1.50
C ILE A 33 -5.94 1.53 -2.00
N ASP A 34 -6.25 1.34 -3.28
CA ASP A 34 -7.50 1.80 -3.89
C ASP A 34 -8.70 1.09 -3.28
N ALA A 35 -8.63 -0.24 -3.11
CA ALA A 35 -9.71 -1.02 -2.52
C ALA A 35 -9.99 -0.62 -1.06
N VAL A 36 -8.93 -0.41 -0.26
CA VAL A 36 -9.05 0.05 1.13
C VAL A 36 -9.61 1.46 1.18
N SER A 37 -9.13 2.36 0.32
CA SER A 37 -9.61 3.75 0.24
C SER A 37 -11.10 3.82 -0.10
N ILE A 38 -11.57 3.03 -1.08
CA ILE A 38 -12.99 2.95 -1.43
C ILE A 38 -13.81 2.46 -0.24
N LYS A 39 -13.32 1.45 0.48
CA LYS A 39 -14.04 0.92 1.65
C LYS A 39 -14.13 1.94 2.77
N LEU A 40 -13.06 2.69 3.03
CA LEU A 40 -13.04 3.72 4.07
C LEU A 40 -13.96 4.88 3.75
N LYS A 41 -13.95 5.37 2.51
CA LYS A 41 -14.92 6.41 2.05
C LYS A 41 -16.37 5.98 2.30
N ARG A 42 -16.69 4.70 2.09
CA ARG A 42 -18.03 4.15 2.36
C ARG A 42 -18.38 4.05 3.85
N LEU A 43 -17.39 3.85 4.72
CA LEU A 43 -17.61 3.66 6.16
C LEU A 43 -17.61 4.98 6.94
N ALA A 44 -16.73 5.93 6.57
CA ALA A 44 -16.53 7.20 7.28
C ALA A 44 -17.28 8.39 6.64
N GLY A 45 -17.74 8.26 5.40
CA GLY A 45 -18.30 9.39 4.62
C GLY A 45 -17.21 10.35 4.11
N ASP A 46 -17.63 11.49 3.54
CA ASP A 46 -16.72 12.51 2.96
C ASP A 46 -16.07 13.43 4.01
N HIS A 47 -16.25 13.16 5.29
CA HIS A 47 -15.87 14.07 6.38
C HIS A 47 -14.56 13.71 7.10
N GLU A 48 -13.89 12.62 6.72
CA GLU A 48 -12.59 12.23 7.31
C GLU A 48 -11.44 12.34 6.31
N ASP A 49 -10.29 12.79 6.83
CA ASP A 49 -9.03 12.83 6.10
C ASP A 49 -8.66 11.42 5.59
N ALA A 50 -8.12 11.36 4.36
CA ALA A 50 -7.63 10.10 3.81
C ALA A 50 -6.50 9.54 4.70
N PRO A 51 -6.49 8.23 5.01
CA PRO A 51 -5.45 7.64 5.85
C PRO A 51 -4.08 7.68 5.14
N GLU A 52 -3.02 7.77 5.95
CA GLU A 52 -1.68 7.56 5.46
C GLU A 52 -1.45 6.07 5.18
N PHE A 53 -1.03 5.73 3.95
CA PHE A 53 -0.63 4.37 3.60
C PHE A 53 0.88 4.22 3.70
N GLN A 54 1.32 3.22 4.45
CA GLN A 54 2.73 2.83 4.54
C GLN A 54 2.89 1.41 3.99
N VAL A 55 3.60 1.31 2.87
CA VAL A 55 3.82 0.05 2.16
C VAL A 55 5.22 -0.48 2.44
N PHE A 56 5.33 -1.75 2.79
CA PHE A 56 6.58 -2.48 2.99
C PHE A 56 6.75 -3.50 1.86
N PHE A 57 7.90 -3.47 1.20
CA PHE A 57 8.29 -4.47 0.20
C PHE A 57 9.30 -5.42 0.82
N ASN A 58 8.94 -6.68 1.00
CA ASN A 58 9.78 -7.70 1.61
C ASN A 58 10.08 -8.81 0.60
N ASP A 59 11.34 -9.28 0.59
CA ASP A 59 11.80 -10.41 -0.19
C ASP A 59 13.03 -11.03 0.49
N GLN A 60 13.55 -12.13 -0.07
CA GLN A 60 14.77 -12.77 0.39
C GLN A 60 16.00 -11.85 0.21
N MET A 61 17.07 -12.12 0.96
CA MET A 61 18.28 -11.28 0.94
C MET A 61 18.96 -11.16 -0.43
N GLY A 62 18.69 -12.09 -1.36
CA GLY A 62 19.21 -12.04 -2.73
C GLY A 62 18.43 -11.14 -3.70
N ASN A 63 17.34 -10.49 -3.24
CA ASN A 63 16.56 -9.58 -4.07
C ASN A 63 17.29 -8.24 -4.28
N ASP A 64 17.23 -7.70 -5.50
CA ASP A 64 17.83 -6.40 -5.81
C ASP A 64 16.89 -5.25 -5.45
N PHE A 65 16.90 -4.87 -4.17
CA PHE A 65 16.13 -3.73 -3.68
C PHE A 65 16.56 -2.39 -4.28
N ASN A 66 17.79 -2.25 -4.78
CA ASN A 66 18.25 -1.00 -5.38
C ASN A 66 17.54 -0.74 -6.71
N LEU A 67 17.44 -1.77 -7.56
CA LEU A 67 16.63 -1.72 -8.78
C LEU A 67 15.14 -1.49 -8.45
N ARG A 68 14.68 -2.06 -7.34
CA ARG A 68 13.30 -1.84 -6.89
C ARG A 68 13.07 -0.38 -6.49
N PHE A 69 13.95 0.23 -5.69
CA PHE A 69 13.78 1.62 -5.24
C PHE A 69 13.94 2.64 -6.37
N SER A 70 14.77 2.36 -7.38
CA SER A 70 14.91 3.24 -8.54
C SER A 70 13.68 3.26 -9.46
N SER A 71 12.86 2.21 -9.43
CA SER A 71 11.62 2.10 -10.21
C SER A 71 10.38 2.62 -9.47
N ILE A 72 10.49 2.93 -8.17
CA ILE A 72 9.39 3.57 -7.44
C ILE A 72 9.29 5.00 -7.97
N PRO A 73 8.12 5.44 -8.48
CA PRO A 73 7.92 6.83 -8.85
C PRO A 73 8.24 7.68 -7.62
N LEU A 74 9.07 8.72 -7.78
CA LEU A 74 9.27 9.69 -6.72
C LEU A 74 7.89 10.26 -6.36
N VAL A 75 7.35 9.83 -5.22
CA VAL A 75 6.09 10.37 -4.71
C VAL A 75 6.33 11.86 -4.49
N GLN A 76 5.68 12.70 -5.31
CA GLN A 76 5.51 14.11 -4.99
C GLN A 76 4.71 14.15 -3.69
N ARG A 77 5.37 14.60 -2.62
CA ARG A 77 4.76 14.89 -1.33
C ARG A 77 3.64 15.91 -1.48
#